data_AF-A0A0G4J953-F1
#
_entry.id   AF-A0A0G4J953-F1
#
_cell.length_a   1.000
_cell.length_b   1.000
_cell.length_c   1.000
_cell.angle_alpha   90.00
_cell.angle_beta   90.00
_cell.angle_gamma   90.00
#
_symmetry.space_group_name_H-M   'P 1'
#
loop_
_entity.id
_entity.type
_entity.pdbx_description
1 polymer ?
#
loop_
_entity_poly.entity_id
_entity_poly.type
_entity_poly.pdbx_seq_one_letter_code
_entity_poly.pdbx_strand_id
1 'polypeptide(L)'
;MVDDLGPSVPDLVRAFDDADRRLQQQQANSDVHRILALTGLASAFIPGRTCAITGLQVDYACDQDGRQVAIDCNLDDGQRFAGGNDYVRLRRLLLRRSASWVVIDVDAGHWVGSDTDKTKVLVDGIEQAIGATAPAT
;
A
#
# COMPACT_ATOMS: atom_id res chain seq x y z
N MET A 1 14.99 33.57 -30.84
CA MET A 1 15.90 32.69 -30.07
C MET A 1 15.07 32.18 -28.91
N VAL A 2 14.74 30.89 -28.91
CA VAL A 2 14.05 30.27 -27.79
C VAL A 2 15.17 29.74 -26.91
N ASP A 3 15.33 30.34 -25.72
CA ASP A 3 16.22 29.79 -24.70
C ASP A 3 15.62 28.48 -24.23
N ASP A 4 16.07 27.38 -24.84
CA ASP A 4 15.80 26.01 -24.41
C ASP A 4 16.67 25.71 -23.18
N LEU A 5 16.35 26.39 -22.08
CA LEU A 5 16.91 26.09 -20.77
C LEU A 5 16.19 24.84 -20.26
N GLY A 6 16.82 23.69 -20.50
CA GLY A 6 16.36 22.40 -19.99
C GLY A 6 16.10 22.42 -18.47
N PRO A 7 15.53 21.33 -17.93
CA PRO A 7 15.09 21.27 -16.53
C PRO A 7 16.23 21.62 -15.58
N SER A 8 15.91 22.38 -14.53
CA SER A 8 16.90 22.77 -13.53
C SER A 8 17.42 21.54 -12.76
N VAL A 9 18.63 21.61 -12.20
CA VAL A 9 19.18 20.52 -11.37
C VAL A 9 18.24 20.14 -10.22
N PRO A 10 17.60 21.08 -9.48
CA PRO A 10 16.58 20.73 -8.49
C PRO A 10 15.38 19.97 -9.05
N ASP A 11 14.91 20.32 -10.26
CA ASP A 11 13.79 19.62 -10.90
C ASP A 11 14.18 18.20 -11.31
N LEU A 12 15.41 18.03 -11.81
CA LEU A 12 15.97 16.71 -12.12
C LEU A 12 16.08 15.83 -10.87
N VAL A 13 16.60 16.35 -9.77
CA VAL A 13 16.70 15.61 -8.50
C VAL A 13 15.31 15.16 -8.03
N ARG A 14 14.32 16.06 -8.02
CA ARG A 14 12.94 15.70 -7.66
C ARG A 14 12.35 14.63 -8.58
N ALA A 15 12.60 14.72 -9.88
CA ALA A 15 12.12 13.74 -10.84
C ALA A 15 12.77 12.36 -10.62
N PHE A 16 14.05 12.31 -10.25
CA PHE A 16 14.73 11.06 -9.88
C PHE A 16 14.16 10.47 -8.59
N ASP A 17 13.95 11.28 -7.55
CA ASP A 17 13.33 10.84 -6.31
C ASP A 17 11.90 10.31 -6.54
N ASP A 18 11.10 11.00 -7.38
CA ASP A 18 9.77 10.54 -7.79
C ASP A 18 9.81 9.21 -8.54
N ALA A 19 10.77 9.03 -9.44
CA ALA A 19 10.93 7.81 -10.21
C ALA A 19 11.33 6.63 -9.31
N ASP A 20 12.27 6.84 -8.39
CA ASP A 20 12.69 5.82 -7.42
C ASP A 20 11.53 5.40 -6.51
N ARG A 21 10.76 6.37 -6.01
CA ARG A 21 9.56 6.10 -5.21
C ARG A 21 8.52 5.27 -5.96
N ARG A 22 8.26 5.58 -7.24
CA ARG A 22 7.36 4.80 -8.08
C ARG A 22 7.89 3.38 -8.30
N LEU A 23 9.19 3.23 -8.49
CA LEU A 23 9.82 1.93 -8.66
C LEU A 23 9.68 1.07 -7.39
N GLN A 24 9.93 1.64 -6.22
CA GLN A 24 9.77 0.95 -4.93
C GLN A 24 8.32 0.50 -4.71
N GLN A 25 7.36 1.39 -4.96
CA GLN A 25 5.93 1.05 -4.83
C GLN A 25 5.51 -0.05 -5.83
N GLN A 26 6.00 0.00 -7.07
CA GLN A 26 5.75 -1.03 -8.09
C GLN A 26 6.36 -2.39 -7.70
N GLN A 27 7.56 -2.39 -7.12
CA GLN A 27 8.20 -3.61 -6.62
C GLN A 27 7.40 -4.21 -5.47
N ALA A 28 6.98 -3.40 -4.50
CA ALA A 28 6.15 -3.86 -3.39
C ALA A 28 4.84 -4.47 -3.88
N ASN A 29 4.14 -3.79 -4.82
CA ASN A 29 2.90 -4.30 -5.40
C ASN A 29 3.13 -5.63 -6.16
N SER A 30 4.22 -5.74 -6.93
CA SER A 30 4.57 -6.96 -7.66
C SER A 30 4.87 -8.13 -6.70
N ASP A 31 5.57 -7.87 -5.60
CA ASP A 31 5.83 -8.86 -4.57
C ASP A 31 4.55 -9.32 -3.88
N VAL A 32 3.66 -8.39 -3.50
CA VAL A 32 2.35 -8.72 -2.91
C VAL A 32 1.55 -9.59 -3.88
N HIS A 33 1.47 -9.21 -5.16
CA HIS A 33 0.76 -10.00 -6.18
C HIS A 33 1.27 -11.44 -6.24
N ARG A 34 2.60 -11.59 -6.30
CA ARG A 34 3.26 -12.90 -6.36
C ARG A 34 3.03 -13.72 -5.09
N ILE A 35 3.11 -13.10 -3.91
CA ILE A 35 2.86 -13.79 -2.63
C ILE A 35 1.41 -14.28 -2.56
N LEU A 36 0.44 -13.45 -2.96
CA LEU A 36 -0.96 -13.85 -3.02
C LEU A 36 -1.16 -15.05 -3.96
N ALA A 37 -0.45 -15.10 -5.09
CA ALA A 37 -0.49 -16.24 -5.99
C ALA A 37 0.12 -17.51 -5.36
N LEU A 38 1.30 -17.39 -4.75
CA LEU A 38 2.02 -18.51 -4.13
C LEU A 38 1.29 -19.11 -2.92
N THR A 39 0.55 -18.29 -2.18
CA THR A 39 -0.23 -18.68 -1.00
C THR A 39 -1.65 -19.11 -1.33
N GLY A 40 -2.05 -19.06 -2.62
CA GLY A 40 -3.40 -19.43 -3.06
C GLY A 40 -4.47 -18.40 -2.72
N LEU A 41 -4.10 -17.20 -2.26
CA LEU A 41 -5.00 -16.11 -1.88
C LEU A 41 -5.37 -15.17 -3.05
N ALA A 42 -4.73 -15.31 -4.21
CA ALA A 42 -4.93 -14.42 -5.35
C ALA A 42 -6.39 -14.32 -5.84
N SER A 43 -7.18 -15.40 -5.73
CA SER A 43 -8.59 -15.38 -6.12
C SER A 43 -9.50 -14.68 -5.12
N ALA A 44 -9.07 -14.56 -3.85
CA ALA A 44 -9.83 -13.88 -2.80
C ALA A 44 -9.61 -12.36 -2.83
N PHE A 45 -8.42 -11.92 -3.23
CA PHE A 45 -8.05 -10.50 -3.24
C PHE A 45 -8.22 -9.87 -4.62
N ILE A 46 -9.16 -8.93 -4.72
CA ILE A 46 -9.46 -8.18 -5.94
C ILE A 46 -8.54 -6.95 -6.02
N PRO A 47 -7.81 -6.75 -7.13
CA PRO A 47 -6.94 -5.59 -7.29
C PRO A 47 -7.73 -4.30 -7.52
N GLY A 48 -7.20 -3.17 -7.04
CA GLY A 48 -7.69 -1.83 -7.35
C GLY A 48 -9.08 -1.50 -6.79
N ARG A 49 -9.47 -2.08 -5.66
CA ARG A 49 -10.81 -1.85 -5.09
C ARG A 49 -10.92 -0.43 -4.53
N THR A 50 -12.02 0.24 -4.85
CA THR A 50 -12.31 1.59 -4.33
C THR A 50 -13.27 1.54 -3.14
N CYS A 51 -12.91 2.23 -2.06
CA CYS A 51 -13.82 2.46 -0.94
C CYS A 51 -14.94 3.42 -1.36
N ALA A 52 -16.18 2.95 -1.34
CA ALA A 52 -17.34 3.74 -1.76
C ALA A 52 -17.59 4.98 -0.88
N ILE A 53 -17.14 4.96 0.38
CA ILE A 53 -17.34 6.06 1.33
C ILE A 53 -16.32 7.17 1.12
N THR A 54 -15.04 6.81 0.94
CA THR A 54 -13.93 7.77 0.90
C THR A 54 -13.48 8.09 -0.52
N GLY A 55 -13.88 7.28 -1.51
CA GLY A 55 -13.38 7.34 -2.89
C GLY A 55 -11.92 6.87 -3.04
N LEU A 56 -11.29 6.40 -1.96
CA LEU A 56 -9.90 5.96 -1.97
C LEU A 56 -9.78 4.56 -2.55
N GLN A 57 -8.89 4.39 -3.53
CA GLN A 57 -8.56 3.09 -4.11
C GLN A 57 -7.39 2.44 -3.36
N VAL A 58 -7.55 1.19 -2.94
CA VAL A 58 -6.47 0.35 -2.39
C VAL A 58 -5.92 -0.60 -3.44
N ASP A 59 -4.71 -1.12 -3.23
CA ASP A 59 -4.06 -2.04 -4.18
C ASP A 59 -4.79 -3.37 -4.29
N TYR A 60 -5.18 -3.96 -3.16
CA TYR A 60 -5.93 -5.22 -3.13
C TYR A 60 -6.96 -5.19 -2.01
N ALA A 61 -8.09 -5.89 -2.20
CA ALA A 61 -9.05 -6.09 -1.12
C ALA A 61 -9.84 -7.39 -1.26
N CYS A 62 -10.23 -7.98 -0.14
CA CYS A 62 -11.20 -9.07 -0.09
C CYS A 62 -12.35 -8.73 0.86
N ASP A 63 -13.48 -9.40 0.68
CA ASP A 63 -14.59 -9.38 1.64
C ASP A 63 -14.47 -10.60 2.56
N GLN A 64 -14.51 -10.38 3.87
CA GLN A 64 -14.48 -11.41 4.88
C GLN A 64 -15.51 -11.09 5.97
N ASP A 65 -16.52 -11.95 6.11
CA ASP A 65 -17.53 -11.87 7.18
C ASP A 65 -18.17 -10.47 7.37
N GLY A 66 -18.44 -9.79 6.25
CA GLY A 66 -19.05 -8.44 6.24
C GLY A 66 -18.07 -7.29 6.50
N ARG A 67 -16.77 -7.58 6.61
CA ARG A 67 -15.67 -6.60 6.62
C ARG A 67 -14.86 -6.69 5.33
N GLN A 68 -14.14 -5.62 5.04
CA GLN A 68 -13.23 -5.47 3.90
C GLN A 68 -11.81 -5.49 4.41
N VAL A 69 -11.03 -6.50 4.04
CA VAL A 69 -9.60 -6.52 4.32
C VAL A 69 -8.88 -5.94 3.12
N ALA A 70 -8.14 -4.85 3.30
CA ALA A 70 -7.32 -4.22 2.27
C ALA A 70 -5.85 -4.55 2.47
N ILE A 71 -5.14 -4.71 1.36
CA ILE A 71 -3.68 -4.61 1.30
C ILE A 71 -3.35 -3.36 0.49
N ASP A 72 -2.42 -2.59 1.02
CA ASP A 72 -2.18 -1.23 0.57
C ASP A 72 -0.67 -0.96 0.55
N CYS A 73 -0.11 -0.93 -0.65
CA CYS A 73 1.30 -0.77 -0.94
C CYS A 73 1.60 0.73 -1.01
N ASN A 74 1.84 1.33 0.15
CA ASN A 74 2.17 2.76 0.23
C ASN A 74 3.67 2.94 0.42
N LEU A 75 4.18 4.09 0.01
CA LEU A 75 5.51 4.52 0.40
C LEU A 75 5.38 5.46 1.61
N ASP A 76 5.82 5.00 2.79
CA ASP A 76 5.92 5.84 3.99
C ASP A 76 7.41 6.10 4.27
N ASP A 77 7.99 7.07 3.56
CA ASP A 77 9.44 7.26 3.55
C ASP A 77 10.02 7.85 4.85
N GLY A 78 9.21 8.09 5.89
CA GLY A 78 9.67 8.59 7.20
C GLY A 78 10.41 9.95 7.15
N GLN A 79 10.54 10.56 5.98
CA GLN A 79 11.32 11.77 5.74
C GLN A 79 10.47 13.00 6.03
N ARG A 80 10.51 13.43 7.31
CA ARG A 80 10.75 14.79 7.85
C ARG A 80 10.37 16.08 7.07
N PHE A 81 9.52 16.05 6.06
CA PHE A 81 8.97 17.25 5.42
C PHE A 81 7.44 17.29 5.57
N ALA A 82 6.96 18.43 6.08
CA ALA A 82 5.56 18.70 6.34
C ALA A 82 4.72 18.60 5.06
N GLY A 83 3.96 17.51 4.91
CA GLY A 83 2.96 17.36 3.84
C GLY A 83 2.85 15.96 3.24
N GLY A 84 3.95 15.23 3.06
CA GLY A 84 3.92 13.87 2.46
C GLY A 84 3.40 12.80 3.41
N ASN A 85 3.83 12.88 4.67
CA ASN A 85 3.44 11.99 5.77
C ASN A 85 1.94 12.09 6.09
N ASP A 86 1.38 13.31 5.97
CA ASP A 86 -0.02 13.54 6.29
C ASP A 86 -0.96 12.87 5.28
N TYR A 87 -0.59 12.76 4.00
CA TYR A 87 -1.46 12.09 3.02
C TYR A 87 -1.60 10.59 3.32
N VAL A 88 -0.49 9.87 3.52
CA VAL A 88 -0.55 8.42 3.82
C VAL A 88 -1.26 8.19 5.16
N ARG A 89 -0.97 8.99 6.19
CA ARG A 89 -1.66 8.90 7.48
C ARG A 89 -3.14 9.26 7.39
N LEU A 90 -3.52 10.32 6.67
CA LEU A 90 -4.92 10.71 6.46
C LEU A 90 -5.65 9.64 5.63
N ARG A 91 -5.02 9.11 4.58
CA ARG A 91 -5.58 8.03 3.76
C ARG A 91 -5.85 6.79 4.61
N ARG A 92 -4.89 6.37 5.43
CA ARG A 92 -5.06 5.28 6.41
C ARG A 92 -6.17 5.58 7.42
N LEU A 93 -6.20 6.80 7.97
CA LEU A 93 -7.24 7.22 8.92
C LEU A 93 -8.62 7.19 8.28
N LEU A 94 -8.78 7.69 7.06
CA LEU A 94 -10.03 7.72 6.33
C LEU A 94 -10.53 6.30 6.01
N LEU A 95 -9.64 5.43 5.52
CA LEU A 95 -9.97 4.02 5.27
C LEU A 95 -10.37 3.31 6.58
N ARG A 96 -9.61 3.47 7.66
CA ARG A 96 -9.95 2.86 8.97
C ARG A 96 -11.21 3.45 9.60
N ARG A 97 -11.57 4.70 9.28
CA ARG A 97 -12.80 5.37 9.74
C ARG A 97 -14.03 4.97 8.91
N SER A 98 -13.88 4.53 7.67
CA SER A 98 -14.93 3.79 6.99
C SER A 98 -15.08 2.43 7.67
N ALA A 99 -16.08 2.30 8.55
CA ALA A 99 -16.24 1.27 9.58
C ALA A 99 -16.14 -0.20 9.13
N SER A 100 -16.03 -0.48 7.84
CA SER A 100 -15.89 -1.83 7.27
C SER A 100 -14.46 -2.23 6.93
N TRP A 101 -13.46 -1.33 6.91
CA TRP A 101 -12.12 -1.65 6.37
C TRP A 101 -11.08 -1.97 7.45
N VAL A 102 -10.38 -3.08 7.29
CA VAL A 102 -9.14 -3.44 7.99
C VAL A 102 -8.00 -3.34 7.00
N VAL A 103 -7.04 -2.45 7.23
CA VAL A 103 -5.96 -2.16 6.27
C VAL A 103 -4.65 -2.78 6.73
N ILE A 104 -4.11 -3.67 5.91
CA ILE A 104 -2.76 -4.23 5.99
C ILE A 104 -1.85 -3.32 5.16
N ASP A 105 -0.88 -2.74 5.84
CA ASP A 105 -0.02 -1.71 5.27
C ASP A 105 1.31 -2.33 4.85
N VAL A 106 1.61 -2.20 3.57
CA VAL A 106 2.87 -2.64 2.97
C VAL A 106 3.66 -1.37 2.69
N ASP A 107 4.57 -1.05 3.61
CA ASP A 107 5.46 0.10 3.47
C ASP A 107 6.55 -0.21 2.45
N ALA A 108 6.38 0.26 1.23
CA ALA A 108 7.29 0.07 0.11
C ALA A 108 8.72 0.57 0.41
N GLY A 109 8.88 1.60 1.25
CA GLY A 109 10.20 2.10 1.65
C GLY A 109 10.96 1.14 2.57
N HIS A 110 10.24 0.27 3.28
CA HIS A 110 10.79 -0.75 4.17
C HIS A 110 10.48 -2.18 3.68
N TRP A 111 9.96 -2.34 2.45
CA TRP A 111 9.61 -3.63 1.85
C TRP A 111 10.84 -4.34 1.26
N VAL A 112 11.82 -4.56 2.13
CA VAL A 112 13.11 -5.17 1.83
C VAL A 112 13.24 -6.53 2.54
N GLY A 113 14.17 -7.36 2.10
CA GLY A 113 14.42 -8.68 2.68
C GLY A 113 14.07 -9.83 1.74
N SER A 114 14.12 -11.06 2.28
CA SER A 114 13.88 -12.26 1.49
C SER A 114 12.40 -12.46 1.18
N ASP A 115 12.12 -13.24 0.13
CA ASP A 115 10.75 -13.63 -0.21
C ASP A 115 10.03 -14.34 0.93
N THR A 116 10.75 -15.14 1.72
CA THR A 116 10.21 -15.85 2.87
C THR A 116 9.77 -14.86 3.95
N ASP A 117 10.58 -13.84 4.25
CA ASP A 117 10.26 -12.83 5.26
C ASP A 117 9.05 -12.00 4.83
N LYS A 118 9.04 -11.54 3.59
CA LYS A 118 7.91 -10.80 2.99
C LYS A 118 6.62 -11.61 2.99
N THR A 119 6.71 -12.88 2.61
CA THR A 119 5.57 -13.81 2.64
C THR A 119 5.01 -13.93 4.05
N LYS A 120 5.88 -14.14 5.04
CA LYS A 120 5.46 -14.25 6.44
C LYS A 120 4.77 -12.98 6.93
N VAL A 121 5.37 -11.81 6.69
CA VAL A 121 4.78 -10.52 7.11
C VAL A 121 3.39 -10.33 6.50
N LEU A 122 3.23 -10.60 5.21
CA LEU A 122 1.95 -10.42 4.54
C LEU A 122 0.90 -11.44 5.03
N VAL A 123 1.26 -12.72 5.15
CA VAL A 123 0.33 -13.76 5.60
C VAL A 123 -0.08 -13.55 7.05
N ASP A 124 0.85 -13.29 7.96
CA ASP A 124 0.55 -12.98 9.37
C ASP A 124 -0.39 -11.76 9.46
N GLY A 125 -0.17 -10.74 8.63
CA GLY A 125 -1.03 -9.56 8.54
C GLY A 125 -2.44 -9.86 8.06
N ILE A 126 -2.58 -10.72 7.04
CA ILE A 126 -3.88 -11.19 6.53
C ILE A 126 -4.60 -12.01 7.61
N GLU A 127 -3.91 -12.97 8.23
CA GLU A 127 -4.47 -13.79 9.29
C GLU A 127 -4.89 -12.96 10.50
N GLN A 128 -4.12 -11.93 10.88
CA GLN A 128 -4.50 -11.02 11.96
C GLN A 128 -5.71 -10.16 11.56
N ALA A 129 -5.75 -9.65 10.33
CA ALA A 129 -6.85 -8.84 9.84
C ALA A 129 -8.16 -9.63 9.80
N ILE A 130 -8.09 -10.90 9.40
CA ILE A 130 -9.21 -11.84 9.40
C ILE A 130 -9.52 -12.31 10.83
N GLY A 131 -8.54 -12.68 11.65
CA GLY A 131 -8.75 -13.18 13.01
C GLY A 131 -9.34 -12.12 13.96
N ALA A 132 -8.99 -10.85 13.77
CA ALA A 132 -9.63 -9.71 14.44
C ALA A 132 -11.11 -9.50 14.03
N THR A 133 -11.64 -10.29 13.10
CA THR A 133 -13.06 -10.31 12.73
C THR A 133 -13.89 -11.33 13.51
N ALA A 134 -13.28 -12.23 14.28
CA ALA A 134 -14.03 -13.11 15.17
C ALA A 134 -14.74 -12.28 16.27
N PRO A 135 -16.06 -12.41 16.44
CA PRO A 135 -16.75 -11.76 17.55
C PRO A 135 -16.20 -12.31 18.87
N ALA A 136 -15.96 -11.43 19.84
CA ALA A 136 -15.83 -11.85 21.22
C ALA A 136 -17.13 -12.56 21.62
N THR A 137 -17.07 -13.89 21.70
CA THR A 137 -18.12 -14.74 22.29
C THR A 137 -18.35 -14.39 23.74
#